data_AF-A0A4V4RWH0-F1
#
_entry.id   AF-A0A4V4RWH0-F1
#
_cell.length_a   1.000
_cell.length_b   1.000
_cell.length_c   1.000
_cell.angle_alpha   90.00
_cell.angle_beta   90.00
_cell.angle_gamma   90.00
#
_symmetry.space_group_name_H-M   'P 1'
#
loop_
_entity.id
_entity.type
_entity.pdbx_description
1 polymer ?
#
loop_
_entity_poly.entity_id
_entity_poly.type
_entity_poly.pdbx_seq_one_letter_code
_entity_poly.pdbx_strand_id
1 'polypeptide(L)'
;MTKISFEIQQQIIQCFGLCFHYKDTVVSFMQASGVPNNLILRWKSEPKFVWAKNVINELNKTEDGRFIIRQIATEFYKMKNIPDEVQDRHRGLDALRKLKRMLGNTQQNNTNETSNNSYHRLKQEKKIQIRQQQIQKIEELKFEYYSLFSSENPQERGYRLEKIVANLFKVNEIDYHDSYRNSSNTQQLDGYFRFEGFDYLVEMKWEKNPVNSPKIASLKQKVDTKLTSTRGLFLSINGFRDEVIQDFANRDSKILFMDGQELSYILENRITLYEALKVKIVGASKTGDPYVSIVNQ
;
A
#
# COMPACT_ATOMS: atom_id res chain seq x y z
N MET A 1 19.02 4.98 -14.84
CA MET A 1 20.34 4.71 -14.22
C MET A 1 21.16 5.98 -14.18
N THR A 2 21.61 6.43 -13.02
CA THR A 2 22.31 7.72 -12.81
C THR A 2 23.72 7.74 -13.42
N LYS A 3 23.99 8.68 -14.32
CA LYS A 3 25.27 8.90 -15.02
C LYS A 3 26.38 9.25 -13.99
N ILE A 4 27.59 8.69 -14.12
CA ILE A 4 28.76 9.15 -13.33
C ILE A 4 29.01 10.63 -13.65
N SER A 5 29.17 11.48 -12.64
CA SER A 5 29.39 12.91 -12.83
C SER A 5 30.69 13.18 -13.60
N PHE A 6 30.71 14.29 -14.34
CA PHE A 6 31.90 14.72 -15.09
C PHE A 6 33.14 14.82 -14.19
N GLU A 7 32.99 15.33 -12.97
CA GLU A 7 34.09 15.50 -12.02
C GLU A 7 34.71 14.15 -11.61
N ILE A 8 33.88 13.12 -11.39
CA ILE A 8 34.37 11.77 -11.08
C ILE A 8 35.14 11.21 -12.29
N GLN A 9 34.64 11.42 -13.51
CA GLN A 9 35.35 10.97 -14.71
C GLN A 9 36.71 11.68 -14.87
N GLN A 10 36.78 12.98 -14.60
CA GLN A 10 38.06 13.71 -14.59
C GLN A 10 39.01 13.15 -13.53
N GLN A 11 38.50 12.82 -12.35
CA GLN A 11 39.33 12.27 -11.29
C GLN A 11 39.81 10.84 -11.59
N ILE A 12 39.03 10.02 -12.31
CA ILE A 12 39.47 8.72 -12.84
C ILE A 12 40.67 8.91 -13.79
N ILE A 13 40.62 9.90 -14.68
CA ILE A 13 41.74 10.22 -15.59
C ILE A 13 43.00 10.59 -14.80
N GLN A 14 42.85 11.37 -13.72
CA GLN A 14 43.97 11.70 -12.82
C GLN A 14 44.57 10.44 -12.18
N CYS A 15 43.73 9.51 -11.71
CA CYS A 15 44.21 8.25 -11.14
C CYS A 15 44.97 7.40 -12.16
N PHE A 16 44.51 7.31 -13.41
CA PHE A 16 45.28 6.60 -14.45
C PHE A 16 46.66 7.23 -14.71
N GLY A 17 46.75 8.55 -14.68
CA GLY A 17 48.01 9.26 -14.89
C GLY A 17 49.00 9.15 -13.72
N LEU A 18 48.49 9.13 -12.49
CA LEU A 18 49.29 9.29 -11.26
C LEU A 18 49.44 8.00 -10.44
N CYS A 19 48.52 7.04 -10.55
CA CYS A 19 48.55 5.81 -9.74
C CYS A 19 49.34 4.67 -10.38
N PHE A 20 49.84 4.82 -11.61
CA PHE A 20 50.57 3.77 -12.31
C PHE A 20 51.84 4.35 -12.91
N HIS A 21 52.95 3.60 -12.92
CA HIS A 21 54.15 3.98 -13.67
C HIS A 21 54.12 3.38 -15.07
N TYR A 22 54.05 2.05 -15.16
CA TYR A 22 54.08 1.30 -16.41
C TYR A 22 52.71 1.26 -17.12
N LYS A 23 52.76 1.33 -18.45
CA LYS A 23 51.56 1.23 -19.29
C LYS A 23 50.95 -0.17 -19.29
N ASP A 24 51.76 -1.21 -19.09
CA ASP A 24 51.25 -2.58 -19.01
C ASP A 24 50.41 -2.80 -17.74
N THR A 25 50.77 -2.18 -16.62
CA THR A 25 49.95 -2.17 -15.41
C THR A 25 48.59 -1.48 -15.66
N VAL A 26 48.58 -0.41 -16.46
CA VAL A 26 47.34 0.26 -16.88
C VAL A 26 46.49 -0.66 -17.77
N VAL A 27 47.10 -1.42 -18.69
CA VAL A 27 46.39 -2.43 -19.49
C VAL A 27 45.71 -3.46 -18.57
N SER A 28 46.46 -4.07 -17.65
CA SER A 28 45.92 -5.07 -16.73
C SER A 28 44.77 -4.52 -15.89
N PHE A 29 44.89 -3.28 -15.41
CA PHE A 29 43.81 -2.62 -14.66
C PHE A 29 42.56 -2.36 -15.53
N MET A 30 42.73 -1.87 -16.76
CA MET A 30 41.61 -1.64 -17.68
C MET A 30 40.91 -2.95 -18.06
N GLN A 31 41.67 -4.02 -18.28
CA GLN A 31 41.12 -5.36 -18.54
C GLN A 31 40.33 -5.88 -17.34
N ALA A 32 40.87 -5.77 -16.13
CA ALA A 32 40.18 -6.16 -14.90
C ALA A 32 38.87 -5.36 -14.68
N SER A 33 38.83 -4.12 -15.19
CA SER A 33 37.65 -3.26 -15.16
C SER A 33 36.65 -3.52 -16.30
N GLY A 34 36.91 -4.49 -17.20
CA GLY A 34 36.04 -4.85 -18.30
C GLY A 34 36.13 -3.96 -19.55
N VAL A 35 37.21 -3.18 -19.71
CA VAL A 35 37.42 -2.38 -20.92
C VAL A 35 37.80 -3.31 -22.09
N PRO A 36 37.14 -3.21 -23.26
CA PRO A 36 37.47 -4.02 -24.42
C PRO A 36 38.93 -3.85 -24.90
N ASN A 37 39.64 -4.95 -25.17
CA ASN A 37 41.06 -4.93 -25.54
C ASN A 37 41.35 -4.07 -26.79
N ASN A 38 40.47 -4.10 -27.79
CA ASN A 38 40.60 -3.26 -28.98
C ASN A 38 40.61 -1.76 -28.64
N LEU A 39 39.80 -1.33 -27.65
CA LEU A 39 39.76 0.05 -27.20
C LEU A 39 40.99 0.44 -26.37
N ILE A 40 41.49 -0.48 -25.52
CA ILE A 40 42.72 -0.29 -24.73
C ILE A 40 43.92 -0.08 -25.67
N LEU A 41 44.12 -0.99 -26.62
CA LEU A 41 45.30 -1.01 -27.49
C LEU A 41 45.33 0.15 -28.48
N ARG A 42 44.16 0.63 -28.93
CA ARG A 42 44.02 1.74 -29.89
C ARG A 42 44.77 3.00 -29.48
N TRP A 43 44.87 3.26 -28.16
CA TRP A 43 45.42 4.50 -27.61
C TRP A 43 46.65 4.26 -26.71
N LYS A 44 47.19 3.03 -26.67
CA LYS A 44 48.29 2.65 -25.75
C LYS A 44 49.57 3.47 -25.97
N SER A 45 49.82 3.97 -27.17
CA SER A 45 50.98 4.83 -27.47
C SER A 45 50.91 6.19 -26.77
N GLU A 46 49.72 6.69 -26.46
CA GLU A 46 49.50 8.02 -25.87
C GLU A 46 50.01 8.12 -24.42
N PRO A 47 50.30 9.35 -23.93
CA PRO A 47 50.53 9.58 -22.50
C PRO A 47 49.32 9.11 -21.66
N LYS A 48 49.56 8.55 -20.46
CA LYS A 48 48.51 7.91 -19.62
C LYS A 48 47.24 8.75 -19.41
N PHE A 49 47.39 10.07 -19.22
CA PHE A 49 46.25 10.99 -19.08
C PHE A 49 45.42 11.08 -20.37
N VAL A 50 46.09 11.24 -21.51
CA VAL A 50 45.44 11.33 -22.84
C VAL A 50 44.82 10.00 -23.21
N TRP A 51 45.52 8.90 -22.95
CA TRP A 51 45.05 7.54 -23.14
C TRP A 51 43.75 7.28 -22.37
N ALA A 52 43.75 7.51 -21.05
CA ALA A 52 42.57 7.32 -20.21
C ALA A 52 41.40 8.22 -20.65
N LYS A 53 41.68 9.47 -21.01
CA LYS A 53 40.68 10.40 -21.54
C LYS A 53 40.01 9.85 -22.81
N ASN A 54 40.80 9.37 -23.77
CA ASN A 54 40.27 8.82 -25.03
C ASN A 54 39.44 7.56 -24.80
N VAL A 55 39.89 6.66 -23.91
CA VAL A 55 39.11 5.47 -23.52
C VAL A 55 37.77 5.87 -22.89
N ILE A 56 37.78 6.79 -21.92
CA ILE A 56 36.54 7.26 -21.26
C ILE A 56 35.60 7.95 -22.26
N ASN A 57 36.13 8.75 -23.20
CA ASN A 57 35.32 9.42 -24.22
C ASN A 57 34.61 8.43 -25.14
N GLU A 58 35.28 7.37 -25.57
CA GLU A 58 34.65 6.32 -26.37
C GLU A 58 33.60 5.54 -25.56
N LEU A 59 33.91 5.17 -24.31
CA LEU A 59 32.97 4.47 -23.44
C LEU A 59 31.71 5.30 -23.12
N ASN A 60 31.81 6.62 -23.04
CA ASN A 60 30.64 7.47 -22.75
C ASN A 60 29.57 7.49 -23.86
N LYS A 61 29.92 7.06 -25.09
CA LYS A 61 29.01 7.09 -26.25
C LYS A 61 27.87 6.07 -26.15
N THR A 62 28.04 4.99 -25.39
CA THR A 62 27.04 3.90 -25.28
C THR A 62 26.60 3.69 -23.83
N GLU A 63 25.47 3.01 -23.63
CA GLU A 63 25.01 2.63 -22.29
C GLU A 63 25.92 1.60 -21.62
N ASP A 64 26.34 0.59 -22.38
CA ASP A 64 27.29 -0.43 -21.91
C ASP A 64 28.64 0.17 -21.54
N GLY A 65 29.14 1.13 -22.34
CA GLY A 65 30.39 1.81 -22.02
C GLY A 65 30.28 2.66 -20.75
N ARG A 66 29.13 3.29 -20.49
CA ARG A 66 28.87 3.97 -19.20
C ARG A 66 28.85 2.99 -18.02
N PHE A 67 28.43 1.74 -18.22
CA PHE A 67 28.56 0.70 -17.19
C PHE A 67 30.03 0.34 -16.92
N ILE A 68 30.86 0.22 -17.96
CA ILE A 68 32.30 -0.05 -17.82
C ILE A 68 33.02 1.08 -17.05
N ILE A 69 32.66 2.35 -17.27
CA ILE A 69 33.22 3.47 -16.49
C ILE A 69 32.91 3.32 -14.98
N ARG A 70 31.75 2.74 -14.62
CA ARG A 70 31.43 2.41 -13.21
C ARG A 70 32.30 1.29 -12.67
N GLN A 71 32.60 0.28 -13.48
CA GLN A 71 33.51 -0.79 -13.08
C GLN A 71 34.92 -0.25 -12.84
N ILE A 72 35.44 0.60 -13.73
CA ILE A 72 36.71 1.32 -13.54
C ILE A 72 36.73 2.07 -12.20
N ALA A 73 35.69 2.87 -11.93
CA ALA A 73 35.58 3.61 -10.66
C ALA A 73 35.57 2.69 -9.43
N THR A 74 34.88 1.56 -9.54
CA THR A 74 34.76 0.55 -8.48
C THR A 74 36.09 -0.13 -8.21
N GLU A 75 36.85 -0.49 -9.25
CA GLU A 75 38.17 -1.08 -9.09
C GLU A 75 39.15 -0.10 -8.43
N PHE A 76 39.13 1.18 -8.83
CA PHE A 76 39.90 2.21 -8.11
C PHE A 76 39.48 2.34 -6.64
N TYR A 77 38.18 2.27 -6.34
CA TYR A 77 37.69 2.34 -4.96
C TYR A 77 38.23 1.19 -4.09
N LYS A 78 38.32 -0.02 -4.67
CA LYS A 78 38.84 -1.23 -4.00
C LYS A 78 40.35 -1.19 -3.79
N MET A 79 41.12 -0.46 -4.61
CA MET A 79 42.58 -0.38 -4.46
C MET A 79 42.97 0.13 -3.07
N LYS A 80 43.61 -0.72 -2.24
CA LYS A 80 44.12 -0.31 -0.92
C LYS A 80 45.36 0.56 -1.02
N ASN A 81 46.16 0.32 -2.06
CA ASN A 81 47.40 1.01 -2.32
C ASN A 81 47.63 1.13 -3.83
N ILE A 82 48.55 2.01 -4.24
CA ILE A 82 49.08 2.08 -5.61
C ILE A 82 50.36 1.25 -5.72
N PRO A 83 50.73 0.77 -6.92
CA PRO A 83 51.96 0.01 -7.16
C PRO A 83 53.21 0.75 -6.69
N ASP A 84 54.23 0.01 -6.25
CA ASP A 84 55.43 0.57 -5.61
C ASP A 84 56.36 1.27 -6.61
N GLU A 85 56.26 0.94 -7.90
CA GLU A 85 57.06 1.54 -8.97
C GLU A 85 56.70 3.01 -9.33
N VAL A 86 55.69 3.59 -8.68
CA VAL A 86 55.24 4.96 -8.95
C VAL A 86 56.23 5.98 -8.40
N GLN A 87 56.79 6.81 -9.29
CA GLN A 87 57.78 7.85 -8.95
C GLN A 87 57.28 8.86 -7.91
N ASP A 88 56.09 9.44 -8.12
CA ASP A 88 55.48 10.39 -7.17
C ASP A 88 54.31 9.73 -6.44
N ARG A 89 54.66 8.96 -5.42
CA ARG A 89 53.71 8.20 -4.62
C ARG A 89 52.71 9.07 -3.86
N HIS A 90 53.13 10.26 -3.43
CA HIS A 90 52.27 11.18 -2.70
C HIS A 90 51.13 11.68 -3.59
N ARG A 91 51.43 12.14 -4.82
CA ARG A 91 50.42 12.60 -5.77
C ARG A 91 49.47 11.48 -6.21
N GLY A 92 49.98 10.27 -6.43
CA GLY A 92 49.15 9.11 -6.77
C GLY A 92 48.15 8.77 -5.66
N LEU A 93 48.63 8.70 -4.41
CA LEU A 93 47.76 8.44 -3.26
C LEU A 93 46.74 9.55 -3.03
N ASP A 94 47.11 10.82 -3.19
CA ASP A 94 46.18 11.95 -3.05
C ASP A 94 45.08 11.91 -4.11
N ALA A 95 45.44 11.63 -5.37
CA ALA A 95 44.48 11.45 -6.45
C ALA A 95 43.49 10.31 -6.16
N LEU A 96 43.99 9.17 -5.65
CA LEU A 96 43.17 8.03 -5.26
C LEU A 96 42.23 8.35 -4.09
N ARG A 97 42.73 9.01 -3.03
CA ARG A 97 41.91 9.44 -1.88
C ARG A 97 40.81 10.40 -2.30
N LYS A 98 41.13 11.37 -3.17
CA LYS A 98 40.14 12.31 -3.71
C LYS A 98 39.05 11.59 -4.49
N LEU A 99 39.40 10.62 -5.35
CA LEU A 99 38.43 9.79 -6.06
C LEU A 99 37.52 9.02 -5.08
N LYS A 100 38.11 8.38 -4.07
CA LYS A 100 37.36 7.63 -3.05
C LYS A 100 36.39 8.52 -2.27
N ARG A 101 36.79 9.74 -1.91
CA ARG A 101 35.90 10.70 -1.24
C ARG A 101 34.72 11.09 -2.13
N MET A 102 34.97 11.36 -3.42
CA MET A 102 33.90 11.69 -4.37
C MET A 102 32.92 10.53 -4.57
N LEU A 103 33.44 9.30 -4.66
CA LEU A 103 32.63 8.08 -4.75
C LEU A 103 31.87 7.79 -3.45
N GLY A 104 32.50 8.01 -2.28
CA GLY A 104 31.89 7.82 -0.96
C GLY A 104 30.75 8.79 -0.66
N ASN A 105 30.90 10.07 -1.03
CA ASN A 105 29.83 11.07 -0.92
C ASN A 105 28.64 10.72 -1.86
N THR A 106 28.92 10.15 -3.03
CA THR A 106 27.89 9.66 -3.96
C THR A 106 27.21 8.39 -3.44
N GLN A 107 27.93 7.50 -2.74
CA GLN A 107 27.36 6.33 -2.09
C GLN A 107 26.47 6.72 -0.89
N GLN A 108 26.84 7.68 -0.05
CA GLN A 108 25.98 8.18 1.05
C GLN A 108 24.70 8.84 0.55
N ASN A 109 24.77 9.63 -0.53
CA ASN A 109 23.58 10.24 -1.14
C ASN A 109 22.69 9.18 -1.83
N ASN A 110 23.28 8.20 -2.51
CA ASN A 110 22.53 7.10 -3.12
C ASN A 110 21.97 6.11 -2.09
N THR A 111 22.62 5.82 -0.96
CA THR A 111 22.07 4.93 0.09
C THR A 111 20.88 5.57 0.80
N ASN A 112 20.89 6.88 0.99
CA ASN A 112 19.76 7.61 1.58
C ASN A 112 18.57 7.65 0.60
N GLU A 113 18.81 7.87 -0.69
CA GLU A 113 17.76 7.82 -1.72
C GLU A 113 17.24 6.40 -2.00
N THR A 114 18.10 5.39 -2.02
CA THR A 114 17.72 3.98 -2.28
C THR A 114 17.03 3.35 -1.08
N SER A 115 17.42 3.73 0.16
CA SER A 115 16.73 3.26 1.38
C SER A 115 15.38 3.94 1.57
N ASN A 116 15.24 5.22 1.22
CA ASN A 116 13.93 5.87 1.18
C ASN A 116 13.05 5.27 0.08
N ASN A 117 13.58 5.05 -1.14
CA ASN A 117 12.81 4.41 -2.22
C ASN A 117 12.45 2.95 -1.93
N SER A 118 13.33 2.15 -1.31
CA SER A 118 13.02 0.76 -0.93
C SER A 118 12.02 0.71 0.23
N TYR A 119 12.13 1.60 1.23
CA TYR A 119 11.16 1.72 2.31
C TYR A 119 9.78 2.15 1.79
N HIS A 120 9.72 3.16 0.93
CA HIS A 120 8.47 3.62 0.32
C HIS A 120 7.88 2.55 -0.60
N ARG A 121 8.69 1.84 -1.39
CA ARG A 121 8.26 0.73 -2.23
C ARG A 121 7.74 -0.45 -1.41
N LEU A 122 8.46 -0.90 -0.39
CA LEU A 122 8.01 -1.97 0.51
C LEU A 122 6.71 -1.59 1.24
N LYS A 123 6.56 -0.32 1.63
CA LYS A 123 5.32 0.20 2.24
C LYS A 123 4.17 0.22 1.24
N GLN A 124 4.42 0.59 -0.01
CA GLN A 124 3.43 0.53 -1.10
C GLN A 124 3.05 -0.91 -1.44
N GLU A 125 4.02 -1.81 -1.57
CA GLU A 125 3.81 -3.24 -1.82
C GLU A 125 3.00 -3.88 -0.68
N LYS A 126 3.32 -3.59 0.58
CA LYS A 126 2.51 -4.02 1.73
C LYS A 126 1.08 -3.47 1.68
N LYS A 127 0.89 -2.19 1.33
CA LYS A 127 -0.45 -1.59 1.18
C LYS A 127 -1.25 -2.26 0.07
N ILE A 128 -0.62 -2.53 -1.08
CA ILE A 128 -1.23 -3.25 -2.20
C ILE A 128 -1.62 -4.66 -1.76
N GLN A 129 -0.72 -5.37 -1.07
CA GLN A 129 -0.97 -6.71 -0.56
C GLN A 129 -2.14 -6.76 0.44
N ILE A 130 -2.19 -5.82 1.39
CA ILE A 130 -3.30 -5.70 2.36
C ILE A 130 -4.60 -5.43 1.62
N ARG A 131 -4.60 -4.50 0.66
CA ARG A 131 -5.81 -4.19 -0.12
C ARG A 131 -6.26 -5.37 -0.98
N GLN A 132 -5.34 -6.13 -1.56
CA GLN A 132 -5.65 -7.36 -2.30
C GLN A 132 -6.27 -8.42 -1.38
N GLN A 133 -5.72 -8.61 -0.18
CA GLN A 133 -6.29 -9.53 0.83
C GLN A 133 -7.69 -9.08 1.28
N GLN A 134 -7.90 -7.78 1.49
CA GLN A 134 -9.22 -7.23 1.81
C GLN A 134 -10.23 -7.49 0.69
N ILE A 135 -9.88 -7.21 -0.57
CA ILE A 135 -10.75 -7.44 -1.73
C ILE A 135 -11.09 -8.93 -1.86
N GLN A 136 -10.09 -9.80 -1.76
CA GLN A 136 -10.29 -11.25 -1.79
C GLN A 136 -11.24 -11.70 -0.68
N LYS A 137 -11.10 -11.14 0.53
CA LYS A 137 -11.97 -11.51 1.65
C LYS A 137 -13.41 -11.04 1.44
N ILE A 138 -13.61 -9.84 0.91
CA ILE A 138 -14.95 -9.34 0.53
C ILE A 138 -15.57 -10.23 -0.54
N GLU A 139 -14.77 -10.68 -1.51
CA GLU A 139 -15.24 -11.58 -2.56
C GLU A 139 -15.67 -12.95 -2.02
N GLU A 140 -14.94 -13.52 -1.06
CA GLU A 140 -15.38 -14.73 -0.33
C GLU A 140 -16.72 -14.52 0.36
N LEU A 141 -16.89 -13.40 1.07
CA LEU A 141 -18.13 -13.05 1.76
C LEU A 141 -19.31 -12.85 0.79
N LYS A 142 -19.06 -12.26 -0.38
CA LYS A 142 -20.04 -12.11 -1.46
C LYS A 142 -20.53 -13.48 -1.95
N PHE A 143 -19.62 -14.41 -2.24
CA PHE A 143 -20.00 -15.76 -2.66
C PHE A 143 -20.76 -16.49 -1.55
N GLU A 144 -20.33 -16.34 -0.31
CA GLU A 144 -21.03 -16.91 0.84
C GLU A 144 -22.47 -16.37 0.92
N TYR A 145 -22.63 -15.06 0.85
CA TYR A 145 -23.93 -14.38 0.89
C TYR A 145 -24.87 -14.85 -0.21
N TYR A 146 -24.41 -14.93 -1.47
CA TYR A 146 -25.26 -15.39 -2.56
C TYR A 146 -25.64 -16.87 -2.45
N SER A 147 -24.77 -17.72 -1.90
CA SER A 147 -25.11 -19.13 -1.65
C SER A 147 -26.30 -19.31 -0.70
N LEU A 148 -26.55 -18.34 0.18
CA LEU A 148 -27.64 -18.40 1.17
C LEU A 148 -29.02 -18.22 0.56
N PHE A 149 -29.15 -17.67 -0.65
CA PHE A 149 -30.45 -17.54 -1.32
C PHE A 149 -31.04 -18.90 -1.71
N SER A 150 -30.19 -19.91 -1.92
CA SER A 150 -30.60 -21.29 -2.20
C SER A 150 -30.86 -22.10 -0.92
N SER A 151 -30.64 -21.53 0.27
CA SER A 151 -30.85 -22.23 1.54
C SER A 151 -32.34 -22.28 1.91
N GLU A 152 -32.83 -23.49 2.19
CA GLU A 152 -34.20 -23.72 2.64
C GLU A 152 -34.38 -23.58 4.16
N ASN A 153 -33.29 -23.45 4.93
CA ASN A 153 -33.31 -23.35 6.39
C ASN A 153 -33.20 -21.88 6.86
N PRO A 154 -34.31 -21.24 7.32
CA PRO A 154 -34.30 -19.83 7.68
C PRO A 154 -33.40 -19.51 8.88
N GLN A 155 -33.31 -20.42 9.86
CA GLN A 155 -32.50 -20.23 11.05
C GLN A 155 -31.01 -20.25 10.72
N GLU A 156 -30.59 -21.24 9.93
CA GLU A 156 -29.21 -21.33 9.47
C GLU A 156 -28.83 -20.13 8.61
N ARG A 157 -29.73 -19.70 7.72
CA ARG A 157 -29.54 -18.52 6.88
C ARG A 157 -29.34 -17.25 7.71
N GLY A 158 -30.14 -17.05 8.75
CA GLY A 158 -29.99 -15.91 9.68
C GLY A 158 -28.63 -15.93 10.38
N TYR A 159 -28.26 -17.08 10.96
CA TYR A 159 -26.97 -17.23 11.64
C TYR A 159 -25.76 -17.01 10.72
N ARG A 160 -25.83 -17.48 9.48
CA ARG A 160 -24.76 -17.25 8.49
C ARG A 160 -24.71 -15.80 8.03
N LEU A 161 -25.85 -15.13 7.90
CA LEU A 161 -25.89 -13.69 7.62
C LEU A 161 -25.19 -12.88 8.72
N GLU A 162 -25.48 -13.18 10.00
CA GLU A 162 -24.81 -12.52 11.14
C GLU A 162 -23.28 -12.63 11.03
N LYS A 163 -22.77 -13.83 10.70
CA LYS A 163 -21.33 -14.06 10.49
C LYS A 163 -20.76 -13.28 9.30
N ILE A 164 -21.48 -13.26 8.18
CA ILE A 164 -21.04 -12.52 6.98
C ILE A 164 -20.91 -11.04 7.31
N VAL A 165 -21.91 -10.46 7.97
CA VAL A 165 -21.90 -9.05 8.35
C VAL A 165 -20.79 -8.77 9.36
N ALA A 166 -20.64 -9.58 10.41
CA ALA A 166 -19.55 -9.42 11.37
C ALA A 166 -18.17 -9.44 10.70
N ASN A 167 -17.95 -10.36 9.76
CA ASN A 167 -16.71 -10.44 9.00
C ASN A 167 -16.53 -9.26 8.04
N LEU A 168 -17.61 -8.76 7.42
CA LEU A 168 -17.58 -7.57 6.58
C LEU A 168 -17.11 -6.35 7.38
N PHE A 169 -17.63 -6.16 8.60
CA PHE A 169 -17.17 -5.09 9.50
C PHE A 169 -15.69 -5.24 9.86
N LYS A 170 -15.26 -6.46 10.26
CA LYS A 170 -13.87 -6.76 10.59
C LYS A 170 -12.90 -6.47 9.44
N VAL A 171 -13.27 -6.83 8.20
CA VAL A 171 -12.45 -6.56 6.99
C VAL A 171 -12.37 -5.07 6.66
N ASN A 172 -13.41 -4.30 6.98
CA ASN A 172 -13.42 -2.85 6.83
C ASN A 172 -12.79 -2.12 8.03
N GLU A 173 -12.12 -2.85 8.94
CA GLU A 173 -11.46 -2.30 10.14
C GLU A 173 -12.42 -1.51 11.06
N ILE A 174 -13.70 -1.88 11.05
CA ILE A 174 -14.70 -1.32 11.97
C ILE A 174 -14.87 -2.30 13.14
N ASP A 175 -14.66 -1.80 14.35
CA ASP A 175 -14.79 -2.59 15.57
C ASP A 175 -16.23 -3.07 15.75
N TYR A 176 -16.43 -4.38 15.64
CA TYR A 176 -17.74 -5.04 15.67
C TYR A 176 -17.72 -6.16 16.69
N HIS A 177 -18.68 -6.11 17.59
CA HIS A 177 -18.95 -7.14 18.58
C HIS A 177 -20.10 -8.02 18.09
N ASP A 178 -19.83 -9.33 18.08
CA ASP A 178 -20.77 -10.36 17.69
C ASP A 178 -22.01 -10.40 18.62
N SER A 179 -23.00 -11.22 18.28
CA SER A 179 -24.28 -11.27 19.00
C SER A 179 -24.10 -11.50 20.51
N TYR A 180 -24.88 -10.76 21.30
CA TYR A 180 -24.78 -10.79 22.76
C TYR A 180 -26.15 -10.65 23.42
N ARG A 181 -26.20 -11.04 24.70
CA ARG A 181 -27.37 -10.91 25.57
C ARG A 181 -27.02 -10.04 26.76
N ASN A 182 -27.93 -9.15 27.15
CA ASN A 182 -27.79 -8.40 28.38
C ASN A 182 -27.94 -9.30 29.62
N SER A 183 -27.41 -8.86 30.76
CA SER A 183 -27.38 -9.61 32.03
C SER A 183 -28.76 -10.01 32.56
N SER A 184 -29.82 -9.34 32.09
CA SER A 184 -31.21 -9.65 32.42
C SER A 184 -31.89 -10.61 31.43
N ASN A 185 -31.16 -11.26 30.51
CA ASN A 185 -31.62 -12.29 29.56
C ASN A 185 -32.81 -11.90 28.66
N THR A 186 -33.13 -10.61 28.52
CA THR A 186 -34.38 -10.14 27.89
C THR A 186 -34.16 -9.35 26.61
N GLN A 187 -32.94 -8.89 26.32
CA GLN A 187 -32.63 -8.18 25.07
C GLN A 187 -31.46 -8.88 24.36
N GLN A 188 -31.77 -9.74 23.39
CA GLN A 188 -30.78 -10.25 22.43
C GLN A 188 -30.59 -9.23 21.30
N LEU A 189 -29.33 -8.99 20.95
CA LEU A 189 -28.91 -8.17 19.82
C LEU A 189 -27.99 -8.99 18.94
N ASP A 190 -28.09 -8.77 17.62
CA ASP A 190 -27.33 -9.53 16.62
C ASP A 190 -25.91 -8.98 16.48
N GLY A 191 -25.68 -7.76 16.95
CA GLY A 191 -24.34 -7.25 17.23
C GLY A 191 -24.33 -5.79 17.67
N TYR A 192 -23.13 -5.25 17.77
CA TYR A 192 -22.87 -3.87 18.16
C TYR A 192 -21.58 -3.37 17.48
N PHE A 193 -21.55 -2.11 17.09
CA PHE A 193 -20.32 -1.48 16.58
C PHE A 193 -20.23 -0.02 16.99
N ARG A 194 -19.01 0.51 16.95
CA ARG A 194 -18.75 1.94 17.14
C ARG A 194 -18.32 2.58 15.82
N PHE A 195 -18.95 3.69 15.47
CA PHE A 195 -18.65 4.42 14.23
C PHE A 195 -18.71 5.92 14.44
N GLU A 196 -17.65 6.63 14.04
CA GLU A 196 -17.51 8.10 14.15
C GLU A 196 -17.93 8.67 15.53
N GLY A 197 -17.59 7.95 16.60
CA GLY A 197 -17.85 8.36 17.99
C GLY A 197 -19.22 7.96 18.55
N PHE A 198 -20.09 7.34 17.75
CA PHE A 198 -21.42 6.87 18.16
C PHE A 198 -21.48 5.34 18.28
N ASP A 199 -22.37 4.89 19.16
CA ASP A 199 -22.68 3.48 19.43
C ASP A 199 -23.85 3.02 18.57
N TYR A 200 -23.75 1.85 17.94
CA TYR A 200 -24.79 1.27 17.10
C TYR A 200 -25.15 -0.13 17.55
N LEU A 201 -26.44 -0.35 17.86
CA LEU A 201 -27.01 -1.67 18.05
C LEU A 201 -27.46 -2.24 16.71
N VAL A 202 -27.20 -3.52 16.45
CA VAL A 202 -27.54 -4.16 15.17
C VAL A 202 -28.61 -5.21 15.36
N GLU A 203 -29.61 -5.17 14.48
CA GLU A 203 -30.59 -6.24 14.32
C GLU A 203 -30.74 -6.58 12.84
N MET A 204 -30.74 -7.88 12.54
CA MET A 204 -30.74 -8.41 11.18
C MET A 204 -31.95 -9.32 10.99
N LYS A 205 -32.61 -9.22 9.83
CA LYS A 205 -33.74 -10.08 9.46
C LYS A 205 -33.58 -10.61 8.04
N TRP A 206 -33.82 -11.91 7.88
CA TRP A 206 -33.93 -12.57 6.58
C TRP A 206 -35.25 -13.35 6.48
N GLU A 207 -36.34 -12.59 6.46
CA GLU A 207 -37.70 -13.11 6.42
C GLU A 207 -38.27 -13.08 5.01
N LYS A 208 -39.28 -13.90 4.73
CA LYS A 208 -39.88 -14.00 3.39
C LYS A 208 -40.49 -12.68 2.90
N ASN A 209 -41.09 -11.90 3.79
CA ASN A 209 -41.76 -10.65 3.47
C ASN A 209 -40.96 -9.45 4.00
N PRO A 210 -41.12 -8.26 3.40
CA PRO A 210 -40.56 -7.03 3.94
C PRO A 210 -40.99 -6.79 5.40
N VAL A 211 -40.08 -6.22 6.18
CA VAL A 211 -40.26 -6.04 7.64
C VAL A 211 -41.38 -5.04 7.96
N ASN A 212 -42.06 -5.27 9.08
CA ASN A 212 -43.15 -4.44 9.60
C ASN A 212 -42.73 -3.58 10.81
N SER A 213 -43.51 -2.55 11.13
CA SER A 213 -43.20 -1.56 12.19
C SER A 213 -42.91 -2.17 13.58
N PRO A 214 -43.61 -3.23 14.06
CA PRO A 214 -43.34 -3.82 15.38
C PRO A 214 -41.91 -4.33 15.56
N LYS A 215 -41.28 -4.89 14.52
CA LYS A 215 -39.90 -5.41 14.61
C LYS A 215 -38.89 -4.29 14.77
N ILE A 216 -39.11 -3.19 14.06
CA ILE A 216 -38.25 -2.01 14.16
C ILE A 216 -38.47 -1.29 15.50
N ALA A 217 -39.72 -1.23 15.98
CA ALA A 217 -40.05 -0.68 17.30
C ALA A 217 -39.34 -1.44 18.44
N SER A 218 -39.18 -2.76 18.32
CA SER A 218 -38.40 -3.56 19.27
C SER A 218 -36.94 -3.11 19.35
N LEU A 219 -36.27 -2.90 18.19
CA LEU A 219 -34.91 -2.36 18.18
C LEU A 219 -34.87 -0.93 18.73
N LYS A 220 -35.82 -0.06 18.35
CA LYS A 220 -35.91 1.31 18.85
C LYS A 220 -36.02 1.34 20.38
N GLN A 221 -36.88 0.51 20.96
CA GLN A 221 -37.01 0.38 22.41
C GLN A 221 -35.68 -0.04 23.07
N LYS A 222 -34.95 -0.99 22.48
CA LYS A 222 -33.62 -1.39 22.98
C LYS A 222 -32.66 -0.20 22.95
N VAL A 223 -32.62 0.56 21.85
CA VAL A 223 -31.79 1.75 21.67
C VAL A 223 -32.14 2.84 22.70
N ASP A 224 -33.42 3.12 22.92
CA ASP A 224 -33.89 4.15 23.85
C ASP A 224 -33.58 3.81 25.33
N THR A 225 -33.27 2.55 25.66
CA THR A 225 -32.78 2.17 26.99
C THR A 225 -31.27 2.37 27.20
N LYS A 226 -30.52 2.82 26.17
CA LYS A 226 -29.08 3.02 26.24
C LYS A 226 -28.74 4.51 26.43
N LEU A 227 -27.45 4.83 26.39
CA LEU A 227 -26.97 6.22 26.47
C LEU A 227 -27.60 7.07 25.36
N THR A 228 -27.77 8.38 25.63
CA THR A 228 -28.52 9.31 24.78
C THR A 228 -28.08 9.35 23.32
N SER A 229 -26.85 8.96 23.01
CA SER A 229 -26.26 8.95 21.67
C SER A 229 -26.25 7.58 20.97
N THR A 230 -26.79 6.53 21.59
CA THR A 230 -26.88 5.21 20.95
C THR A 230 -27.88 5.22 19.80
N ARG A 231 -27.52 4.58 18.70
CA ARG A 231 -28.29 4.46 17.46
C ARG A 231 -28.50 2.97 17.15
N GLY A 232 -29.31 2.69 16.14
CA GLY A 232 -29.54 1.35 15.62
C GLY A 232 -29.24 1.25 14.13
N LEU A 233 -28.78 0.08 13.70
CA LEU A 233 -28.76 -0.34 12.31
C LEU A 233 -29.69 -1.55 12.18
N PHE A 234 -30.73 -1.41 11.37
CA PHE A 234 -31.64 -2.50 11.03
C PHE A 234 -31.34 -2.98 9.62
N LEU A 235 -30.87 -4.21 9.49
CA LEU A 235 -30.60 -4.85 8.19
C LEU A 235 -31.73 -5.83 7.85
N SER A 236 -32.43 -5.62 6.74
CA SER A 236 -33.49 -6.52 6.27
C SER A 236 -33.22 -6.98 4.84
N ILE A 237 -32.93 -8.27 4.63
CA ILE A 237 -32.54 -8.74 3.30
C ILE A 237 -33.65 -8.55 2.25
N ASN A 238 -34.90 -8.77 2.63
CA ASN A 238 -36.06 -8.55 1.76
C ASN A 238 -36.71 -7.17 1.97
N GLY A 239 -35.95 -6.22 2.50
CA GLY A 239 -36.31 -4.80 2.57
C GLY A 239 -37.39 -4.46 3.59
N PHE A 240 -38.00 -3.30 3.34
CA PHE A 240 -38.96 -2.62 4.21
C PHE A 240 -40.19 -2.25 3.38
N ARG A 241 -41.35 -2.16 4.04
CA ARG A 241 -42.55 -1.60 3.39
C ARG A 241 -42.46 -0.08 3.40
N ASP A 242 -42.99 0.59 2.37
CA ASP A 242 -42.97 2.06 2.29
C ASP A 242 -43.63 2.72 3.50
N GLU A 243 -44.76 2.18 3.96
CA GLU A 243 -45.45 2.63 5.17
C GLU A 243 -44.55 2.59 6.42
N VAL A 244 -43.66 1.59 6.51
CA VAL A 244 -42.73 1.42 7.63
C VAL A 244 -41.58 2.43 7.54
N ILE A 245 -41.12 2.77 6.33
CA ILE A 245 -40.12 3.84 6.15
C ILE A 245 -40.72 5.17 6.62
N GLN A 246 -41.95 5.46 6.21
CA GLN A 246 -42.66 6.70 6.60
C GLN A 246 -42.96 6.78 8.10
N ASP A 247 -43.31 5.66 8.74
CA ASP A 247 -43.56 5.59 10.18
C ASP A 247 -42.35 6.02 11.02
N PHE A 248 -41.14 5.76 10.52
CA PHE A 248 -39.88 6.04 11.23
C PHE A 248 -39.15 7.28 10.68
N ALA A 249 -39.60 7.86 9.57
CA ALA A 249 -39.09 9.12 9.06
C ALA A 249 -39.49 10.30 9.96
N ASN A 250 -38.58 11.27 10.15
CA ASN A 250 -38.83 12.52 10.88
C ASN A 250 -39.32 12.37 12.35
N ARG A 251 -39.19 11.19 12.97
CA ARG A 251 -39.65 10.89 14.36
C ARG A 251 -38.52 10.50 15.30
N ASP A 252 -37.50 11.36 15.42
CA ASP A 252 -36.29 11.08 16.20
C ASP A 252 -35.70 9.72 15.76
N SER A 253 -35.42 9.63 14.45
CA SER A 253 -34.97 8.39 13.83
C SER A 253 -33.53 8.10 14.26
N LYS A 254 -33.41 7.31 15.33
CA LYS A 254 -32.14 6.74 15.78
C LYS A 254 -31.77 5.47 15.01
N ILE A 255 -32.62 5.00 14.10
CA ILE A 255 -32.48 3.71 13.43
C ILE A 255 -32.24 3.94 11.93
N LEU A 256 -31.09 3.47 11.45
CA LEU A 256 -30.77 3.40 10.04
C LEU A 256 -31.27 2.09 9.45
N PHE A 257 -31.86 2.14 8.26
CA PHE A 257 -32.35 0.96 7.54
C PHE A 257 -31.39 0.62 6.42
N MET A 258 -30.98 -0.63 6.32
CA MET A 258 -30.21 -1.17 5.21
C MET A 258 -30.90 -2.42 4.68
N ASP A 259 -30.92 -2.62 3.36
CA ASP A 259 -31.53 -3.80 2.77
C ASP A 259 -30.50 -4.76 2.13
N GLY A 260 -31.00 -5.88 1.59
CA GLY A 260 -30.15 -6.87 0.93
C GLY A 260 -29.54 -6.38 -0.39
N GLN A 261 -30.18 -5.42 -1.07
CA GLN A 261 -29.64 -4.81 -2.28
C GLN A 261 -28.44 -3.93 -1.94
N GLU A 262 -28.54 -3.11 -0.90
CA GLU A 262 -27.45 -2.28 -0.39
C GLU A 262 -26.30 -3.14 0.15
N LEU A 263 -26.60 -4.23 0.87
CA LEU A 263 -25.58 -5.18 1.31
C LEU A 263 -24.86 -5.83 0.11
N SER A 264 -25.60 -6.23 -0.93
CA SER A 264 -25.02 -6.75 -2.16
C SER A 264 -24.10 -5.72 -2.83
N TYR A 265 -24.53 -4.46 -2.89
CA TYR A 265 -23.76 -3.36 -3.47
C TYR A 265 -22.41 -3.14 -2.74
N ILE A 266 -22.40 -3.29 -1.41
CA ILE A 266 -21.18 -3.25 -0.58
C ILE A 266 -20.31 -4.49 -0.83
N LEU A 267 -20.90 -5.70 -0.86
CA LEU A 267 -20.17 -6.96 -1.08
C LEU A 267 -19.61 -7.10 -2.50
N GLU A 268 -20.21 -6.43 -3.48
CA GLU A 268 -19.69 -6.27 -4.84
C GLU A 268 -18.55 -5.25 -4.91
N ASN A 269 -18.18 -4.64 -3.78
CA ASN A 269 -17.13 -3.63 -3.66
C ASN A 269 -17.40 -2.39 -4.55
N ARG A 270 -18.68 -2.06 -4.78
CA ARG A 270 -19.11 -0.83 -5.49
C ARG A 270 -18.98 0.40 -4.61
N ILE A 271 -19.14 0.22 -3.30
CA ILE A 271 -18.91 1.20 -2.25
C ILE A 271 -18.34 0.45 -1.02
N THR A 272 -17.43 1.07 -0.28
CA THR A 272 -16.94 0.45 0.97
C THR A 272 -18.01 0.50 2.06
N LEU A 273 -17.98 -0.42 3.03
CA LEU A 273 -18.93 -0.38 4.16
C LEU A 273 -18.82 0.95 4.93
N TYR A 274 -17.60 1.46 5.09
CA TYR A 274 -17.35 2.75 5.74
C TYR A 274 -18.07 3.90 5.02
N GLU A 275 -17.91 4.00 3.70
CA GLU A 275 -18.58 5.03 2.89
C GLU A 275 -20.09 4.85 2.89
N ALA A 276 -20.59 3.61 2.80
CA ALA A 276 -22.02 3.31 2.87
C ALA A 276 -22.63 3.79 4.20
N LEU A 277 -22.02 3.45 5.33
CA LEU A 277 -22.46 3.93 6.64
C LEU A 277 -22.45 5.45 6.71
N LYS A 278 -21.38 6.10 6.23
CA LYS A 278 -21.28 7.56 6.20
C LYS A 278 -22.39 8.20 5.38
N VAL A 279 -22.66 7.70 4.17
CA VAL A 279 -23.74 8.18 3.31
C VAL A 279 -25.09 8.08 4.03
N LYS A 280 -25.38 6.92 4.64
CA LYS A 280 -26.65 6.69 5.34
C LYS A 280 -26.79 7.58 6.58
N ILE A 281 -25.72 7.73 7.37
CA ILE A 281 -25.71 8.58 8.56
C ILE A 281 -25.92 10.05 8.18
N VAL A 282 -25.14 10.56 7.22
CA VAL A 282 -25.22 11.95 6.77
C VAL A 282 -26.58 12.22 6.13
N GLY A 283 -27.06 11.30 5.29
CA GLY A 283 -28.37 11.38 4.67
C GLY A 283 -29.49 11.44 5.70
N ALA A 284 -29.58 10.44 6.58
CA ALA A 284 -30.61 10.37 7.62
C ALA A 284 -30.56 11.58 8.56
N SER A 285 -29.35 12.07 8.90
CA SER A 285 -29.20 13.27 9.73
C SER A 285 -29.69 14.55 9.05
N LYS A 286 -29.61 14.62 7.70
CA LYS A 286 -30.05 15.79 6.92
C LYS A 286 -31.54 15.76 6.60
N THR A 287 -32.08 14.59 6.28
CA THR A 287 -33.44 14.44 5.73
C THR A 287 -34.44 13.88 6.73
N GLY A 288 -33.98 13.30 7.83
CA GLY A 288 -34.81 12.53 8.75
C GLY A 288 -35.27 11.18 8.20
N ASP A 289 -34.78 10.78 7.01
CA ASP A 289 -35.13 9.52 6.35
C ASP A 289 -34.25 8.36 6.86
N PRO A 290 -34.81 7.31 7.48
CA PRO A 290 -34.04 6.16 7.93
C PRO A 290 -33.45 5.33 6.77
N TYR A 291 -34.02 5.44 5.56
CA TYR A 291 -33.69 4.59 4.41
C TYR A 291 -33.07 5.37 3.24
N VAL A 292 -32.03 6.15 3.52
CA VAL A 292 -31.25 6.81 2.45
C VAL A 292 -30.48 5.76 1.65
N SER A 293 -30.84 5.60 0.37
CA SER A 293 -30.23 4.62 -0.54
C SER A 293 -28.79 4.97 -0.91
N ILE A 294 -27.91 3.96 -0.92
CA ILE A 294 -26.50 4.07 -1.37
C ILE A 294 -26.28 3.64 -2.83
N VAL A 295 -27.29 3.08 -3.51
CA VAL A 295 -27.14 2.44 -4.83
C VAL A 295 -27.25 3.44 -6.00
N ASN A 296 -27.86 4.61 -5.75
CA ASN A 296 -28.19 5.62 -6.78
C ASN A 296 -27.45 6.96 -6.60
N GLN A 297 -26.31 6.96 -5.91
CA GLN A 297 -25.52 8.18 -5.65
C GLN A 297 -24.29 8.29 -6.54
#